data_AF-A0A1M7XVX9-F1
#
_entry.id   AF-A0A1M7XVX9-F1
#
_cell.length_a   1.000
_cell.length_b   1.000
_cell.length_c   1.000
_cell.angle_alpha   90.00
_cell.angle_beta   90.00
_cell.angle_gamma   90.00
#
_symmetry.space_group_name_H-M   'P 1'
#
loop_
_entity.id
_entity.type
_entity.pdbx_description
1 polymer ?
#
loop_
_entity_poly.entity_id
_entity_poly.type
_entity_poly.pdbx_seq_one_letter_code
_entity_poly.pdbx_strand_id
1 'polypeptide(L)'
;MSRPNATCLIALATALTFFSGCTDTRQPTDQTTISTTPAYVEKRKKEEPQPPPTTRLAVQESSVSAPSQPVAKAGRYEERDADFVACSVDMALPATAPNVMADYTRPQPIQLNSESYTPVRENTFINASNDPLSTFSIDVDTASYANIRRFINEGSLPPTGAVRIEEMINYFTYNYPEPESGPFNLIAEAGPAPWHSGHQLVKIGLKAKSMQQEAMVPSNLVFLIDVSGSMQDQNKLPLLQQSMLLLADQLTARDRLSIVVYAGNDSVVLLPTSGDKKEEIRKAISQLTSGGSTHASSGIQTAYALAGQTFMPSGNNRVILASDGDFNVGVTDRGDLQQLITEKRKTGVFLTVLGFGMGNYHDDTMEILADSGNGNYAYIDSLLEAKKVLIKERASTLFTLASDVKIQVEFNPALVGAYRLIGYENRVLADEDFKDDSKDAGEIGLGHTVTALYEIIPPGGAGIPDVDGLKYRMPAQSTSHKGELMTVKLRYKPKGQETSVAQELAVTNGVKALYQTSDDFRFAASVAGFGMYLKQSNHIKDLQYAELLKLARNSRGQDDDGYRAEFIRLLEMAELISH
;
A
#
# COMPACT_ATOMS: atom_id res chain seq x y z
N MET A 1 -14.38 44.05 54.66
CA MET A 1 -13.17 43.63 55.42
C MET A 1 -11.94 43.86 54.56
N SER A 2 -10.78 44.10 55.18
CA SER A 2 -9.69 44.87 54.56
C SER A 2 -8.59 44.04 53.89
N ARG A 3 -8.32 44.37 52.62
CA ARG A 3 -7.03 44.65 51.94
C ARG A 3 -5.78 43.71 52.05
N PRO A 4 -4.84 43.80 51.07
CA PRO A 4 -3.82 42.78 50.76
C PRO A 4 -2.38 43.28 51.03
N ASN A 5 -1.34 42.58 50.53
CA ASN A 5 0.01 43.06 50.14
C ASN A 5 0.87 41.87 49.61
N ALA A 6 1.98 42.01 48.86
CA ALA A 6 2.55 43.12 48.07
C ALA A 6 3.65 42.58 47.10
N THR A 7 4.15 43.44 46.20
CA THR A 7 5.12 43.12 45.12
C THR A 7 6.47 43.84 45.31
N CYS A 8 7.61 43.19 45.02
CA CYS A 8 8.94 43.74 44.58
C CYS A 8 9.86 42.55 44.18
N LEU A 9 10.82 42.55 43.22
CA LEU A 9 11.41 43.55 42.29
C LEU A 9 12.65 44.34 42.80
N ILE A 10 13.63 44.55 41.89
CA ILE A 10 14.92 45.32 41.97
C ILE A 10 16.11 44.58 42.64
N ALA A 11 17.40 44.75 42.25
CA ALA A 11 18.11 44.58 40.96
C ALA A 11 19.64 44.86 41.11
N LEU A 12 20.45 44.24 40.23
CA LEU A 12 21.74 44.70 39.65
C LEU A 12 23.11 44.72 40.42
N ALA A 13 24.16 44.59 39.58
CA ALA A 13 25.58 44.97 39.70
C ALA A 13 26.57 44.09 40.51
N THR A 14 27.88 43.93 40.20
CA THR A 14 28.74 43.69 38.99
C THR A 14 30.24 43.86 39.36
N ALA A 15 31.18 43.30 38.57
CA ALA A 15 32.67 43.44 38.59
C ALA A 15 33.46 42.52 39.58
N LEU A 16 34.47 41.70 39.17
CA LEU A 16 35.83 41.94 38.59
C LEU A 16 36.81 42.58 39.63
N THR A 17 38.08 42.16 39.85
CA THR A 17 39.08 41.34 39.11
C THR A 17 40.30 40.88 39.98
N PHE A 18 41.02 39.82 39.55
CA PHE A 18 42.47 39.43 39.71
C PHE A 18 43.36 39.80 40.93
N PHE A 19 44.23 38.86 41.37
CA PHE A 19 45.73 38.95 41.29
C PHE A 19 46.45 37.60 41.60
N SER A 20 47.79 37.53 41.42
CA SER A 20 48.60 36.30 41.15
C SER A 20 49.76 35.99 42.15
N GLY A 21 50.39 34.80 42.04
CA GLY A 21 51.79 34.49 42.49
C GLY A 21 51.94 33.27 43.44
N CYS A 22 52.65 32.17 43.10
CA CYS A 22 54.13 31.93 43.10
C CYS A 22 54.72 31.66 44.52
N THR A 23 55.69 30.76 44.81
CA THR A 23 56.65 29.91 44.04
C THR A 23 57.29 28.83 44.98
N ASP A 24 57.56 27.58 44.54
CA ASP A 24 58.88 26.96 44.20
C ASP A 24 59.77 26.52 45.43
N THR A 25 60.34 25.30 45.55
CA THR A 25 61.63 24.89 44.93
C THR A 25 62.10 23.42 45.20
N ARG A 26 62.54 22.72 44.12
CA ARG A 26 63.82 21.94 43.90
C ARG A 26 64.23 20.71 44.77
N GLN A 27 65.03 19.70 44.35
CA GLN A 27 65.55 19.11 43.06
C GLN A 27 66.47 17.87 43.38
N PRO A 28 67.50 17.48 42.57
CA PRO A 28 67.64 16.57 41.39
C PRO A 28 68.05 15.10 41.78
N THR A 29 68.32 14.06 40.93
CA THR A 29 69.17 13.80 39.71
C THR A 29 68.80 12.40 39.11
N ASP A 30 69.34 11.82 38.01
CA ASP A 30 69.85 12.27 36.68
C ASP A 30 70.17 11.03 35.75
N GLN A 31 70.19 11.19 34.41
CA GLN A 31 70.67 10.27 33.31
C GLN A 31 70.00 8.86 33.12
N THR A 32 69.92 8.24 31.93
CA THR A 32 70.73 8.32 30.69
C THR A 32 69.92 8.07 29.39
N THR A 33 70.41 8.56 28.24
CA THR A 33 69.82 8.49 26.88
C THR A 33 70.13 7.20 26.11
N ILE A 34 69.16 6.61 25.38
CA ILE A 34 69.38 5.86 24.12
C ILE A 34 68.27 6.19 23.11
N SER A 35 68.63 6.41 21.85
CA SER A 35 67.74 6.71 20.72
C SER A 35 67.79 5.59 19.68
N THR A 36 66.63 5.02 19.32
CA THR A 36 66.46 4.16 18.13
C THR A 36 65.03 4.24 17.57
N THR A 37 64.84 5.00 16.49
CA THR A 37 63.78 4.71 15.50
C THR A 37 64.11 3.38 14.79
N PRO A 38 63.10 2.62 14.30
CA PRO A 38 62.82 2.74 12.87
C PRO A 38 61.37 2.40 12.41
N ALA A 39 61.18 2.57 11.10
CA ALA A 39 60.25 1.82 10.22
C ALA A 39 58.77 2.21 10.20
N TYR A 40 58.48 3.19 9.34
CA TYR A 40 57.28 3.24 8.50
C TYR A 40 57.05 1.89 7.79
N VAL A 41 55.87 1.27 7.98
CA VAL A 41 55.48 0.04 7.28
C VAL A 41 54.38 0.34 6.27
N GLU A 42 54.75 0.30 5.01
CA GLU A 42 53.86 0.39 3.86
C GLU A 42 52.96 -0.87 3.80
N LYS A 43 51.65 -0.72 4.06
CA LYS A 43 50.68 -1.83 3.86
C LYS A 43 50.15 -1.80 2.44
N ARG A 44 50.52 -2.86 1.71
CA ARG A 44 50.19 -3.12 0.29
C ARG A 44 48.69 -3.00 0.01
N LYS A 45 48.36 -2.48 -1.20
CA LYS A 45 47.11 -2.81 -1.89
C LYS A 45 46.91 -4.34 -1.85
N LYS A 46 45.74 -4.80 -1.44
CA LYS A 46 45.28 -6.15 -1.82
C LYS A 46 44.85 -6.07 -3.28
N GLU A 47 45.48 -6.86 -4.13
CA GLU A 47 44.87 -7.21 -5.42
C GLU A 47 43.62 -8.05 -5.18
N GLU A 48 42.61 -7.77 -5.97
CA GLU A 48 41.35 -8.48 -6.03
C GLU A 48 41.57 -9.78 -6.83
N PRO A 49 41.08 -10.96 -6.38
CA PRO A 49 41.25 -12.18 -7.14
C PRO A 49 40.43 -12.10 -8.44
N GLN A 50 41.08 -12.23 -9.59
CA GLN A 50 40.37 -12.35 -10.86
C GLN A 50 39.42 -13.57 -10.84
N PRO A 51 38.21 -13.46 -11.41
CA PRO A 51 37.34 -14.62 -11.60
C PRO A 51 38.02 -15.64 -12.52
N PRO A 52 37.78 -16.95 -12.33
CA PRO A 52 38.35 -17.98 -13.18
C PRO A 52 37.87 -17.83 -14.64
N PRO A 53 38.70 -18.18 -15.64
CA PRO A 53 38.33 -18.02 -17.03
C PRO A 53 37.15 -18.94 -17.39
N THR A 54 36.03 -18.35 -17.79
CA THR A 54 34.86 -19.09 -18.23
C THR A 54 35.19 -19.87 -19.50
N THR A 55 35.25 -21.20 -19.40
CA THR A 55 35.41 -22.10 -20.53
C THR A 55 34.23 -21.92 -21.49
N ARG A 56 34.44 -21.23 -22.62
CA ARG A 56 33.45 -21.22 -23.71
C ARG A 56 33.35 -22.62 -24.28
N LEU A 57 32.27 -23.32 -23.96
CA LEU A 57 31.82 -24.45 -24.77
C LEU A 57 31.47 -23.91 -26.16
N ALA A 58 32.16 -24.43 -27.17
CA ALA A 58 31.84 -24.11 -28.55
C ALA A 58 30.50 -24.76 -28.93
N VAL A 59 29.47 -23.94 -29.11
CA VAL A 59 28.25 -24.39 -29.79
C VAL A 59 28.57 -24.47 -31.27
N GLN A 60 28.41 -25.66 -31.86
CA GLN A 60 28.60 -25.86 -33.29
C GLN A 60 27.59 -25.03 -34.09
N GLU A 61 28.08 -24.30 -35.08
CA GLU A 61 27.25 -23.84 -36.18
C GLU A 61 26.60 -25.06 -36.85
N SER A 62 25.27 -25.14 -36.79
CA SER A 62 24.48 -26.06 -37.59
C SER A 62 23.52 -25.24 -38.44
N SER A 63 23.79 -25.24 -39.74
CA SER A 63 23.00 -24.53 -40.74
C SER A 63 21.68 -25.26 -40.98
N VAL A 64 20.57 -24.62 -40.61
CA VAL A 64 19.23 -25.05 -41.06
C VAL A 64 18.54 -23.87 -41.74
N SER A 65 18.12 -24.11 -42.98
CA SER A 65 17.50 -23.15 -43.89
C SER A 65 16.16 -22.63 -43.41
N ALA A 66 15.89 -21.34 -43.59
CA ALA A 66 14.56 -20.76 -43.44
C ALA A 66 13.56 -21.38 -44.44
N PRO A 67 12.34 -21.75 -44.01
CA PRO A 67 11.26 -22.10 -44.93
C PRO A 67 10.66 -20.84 -45.56
N SER A 68 10.63 -20.79 -46.88
CA SER A 68 10.03 -19.72 -47.67
C SER A 68 8.50 -19.73 -47.56
N GLN A 69 7.90 -18.57 -47.28
CA GLN A 69 6.45 -18.40 -47.40
C GLN A 69 6.04 -18.34 -48.89
N PRO A 70 4.98 -19.05 -49.32
CA PRO A 70 4.45 -18.95 -50.67
C PRO A 70 3.62 -17.68 -50.86
N VAL A 71 3.93 -16.92 -51.92
CA VAL A 71 3.20 -15.72 -52.34
C VAL A 71 1.80 -16.11 -52.85
N ALA A 72 0.75 -15.75 -52.11
CA ALA A 72 -0.63 -15.86 -52.58
C ALA A 72 -0.98 -14.71 -53.53
N LYS A 73 -1.45 -15.04 -54.74
CA LYS A 73 -1.83 -14.06 -55.77
C LYS A 73 -3.20 -13.44 -55.46
N ALA A 74 -3.33 -12.15 -55.81
CA ALA A 74 -4.62 -11.47 -55.80
C ALA A 74 -5.62 -12.12 -56.79
N GLY A 75 -6.82 -12.45 -56.30
CA GLY A 75 -7.96 -12.89 -57.08
C GLY A 75 -9.06 -11.83 -57.07
N ARG A 76 -9.57 -11.47 -58.25
CA ARG A 76 -10.77 -10.63 -58.39
C ARG A 76 -12.00 -11.37 -57.85
N TYR A 77 -12.89 -10.64 -57.20
CA TYR A 77 -14.31 -11.01 -57.11
C TYR A 77 -15.07 -10.22 -58.17
N GLU A 78 -15.87 -10.91 -58.99
CA GLU A 78 -16.84 -10.32 -59.91
C GLU A 78 -18.25 -10.39 -59.30
N GLU A 79 -19.07 -9.38 -59.57
CA GLU A 79 -20.49 -9.36 -59.24
C GLU A 79 -21.28 -10.38 -60.06
N ARG A 80 -22.35 -10.96 -59.50
CA ARG A 80 -23.54 -11.36 -60.25
C ARG A 80 -24.82 -11.19 -59.43
N ASP A 81 -25.76 -10.47 -60.02
CA ASP A 81 -27.14 -10.29 -59.58
C ASP A 81 -28.06 -11.47 -59.99
N ALA A 82 -29.25 -11.49 -59.36
CA ALA A 82 -30.52 -12.08 -59.80
C ALA A 82 -30.56 -13.63 -59.93
N ASP A 83 -31.61 -14.31 -59.43
CA ASP A 83 -32.94 -14.22 -60.04
C ASP A 83 -34.13 -14.34 -59.08
N PHE A 84 -35.22 -13.70 -59.49
CA PHE A 84 -36.53 -13.70 -58.84
C PHE A 84 -37.46 -14.69 -59.56
N VAL A 85 -38.06 -15.66 -58.85
CA VAL A 85 -39.20 -16.42 -59.38
C VAL A 85 -40.29 -16.52 -58.32
N ALA A 86 -41.45 -15.94 -58.63
CA ALA A 86 -42.67 -16.08 -57.85
C ALA A 86 -43.58 -17.15 -58.48
N CYS A 87 -44.22 -17.98 -57.65
CA CYS A 87 -45.51 -18.58 -58.03
C CYS A 87 -46.35 -18.87 -56.78
N SER A 88 -47.65 -18.60 -56.90
CA SER A 88 -48.64 -18.59 -55.83
C SER A 88 -49.48 -19.87 -55.79
N VAL A 89 -49.99 -20.24 -54.60
CA VAL A 89 -51.34 -20.81 -54.47
C VAL A 89 -51.95 -20.41 -53.12
N ASP A 90 -53.16 -19.86 -53.15
CA ASP A 90 -54.01 -19.65 -51.97
C ASP A 90 -54.63 -20.98 -51.46
N MET A 91 -54.94 -21.07 -50.17
CA MET A 91 -56.32 -21.29 -49.69
C MET A 91 -56.41 -21.20 -48.15
N ALA A 92 -57.60 -20.85 -47.65
CA ALA A 92 -57.76 -20.26 -46.32
C ALA A 92 -58.36 -21.19 -45.24
N LEU A 93 -57.82 -21.05 -44.02
CA LEU A 93 -58.47 -21.10 -42.69
C LEU A 93 -59.18 -22.40 -42.24
N PRO A 94 -59.02 -22.79 -40.95
CA PRO A 94 -59.95 -22.26 -39.94
C PRO A 94 -59.38 -21.97 -38.52
N ALA A 95 -60.14 -21.15 -37.80
CA ALA A 95 -60.32 -21.12 -36.33
C ALA A 95 -59.13 -20.78 -35.40
N THR A 96 -59.17 -19.54 -34.92
CA THR A 96 -58.66 -18.99 -33.65
C THR A 96 -58.19 -19.98 -32.56
N ALA A 97 -56.90 -19.89 -32.22
CA ALA A 97 -56.34 -20.17 -30.91
C ALA A 97 -55.75 -18.86 -30.34
N PRO A 98 -55.62 -18.67 -29.00
CA PRO A 98 -55.36 -17.36 -28.43
C PRO A 98 -53.98 -16.81 -28.78
N ASN A 99 -53.89 -15.47 -28.89
CA ASN A 99 -52.63 -14.74 -28.93
C ASN A 99 -51.86 -14.94 -27.62
N VAL A 100 -51.08 -16.02 -27.53
CA VAL A 100 -49.95 -16.06 -26.63
C VAL A 100 -48.89 -15.17 -27.29
N MET A 101 -48.82 -13.91 -26.87
CA MET A 101 -47.60 -13.15 -27.11
C MET A 101 -46.49 -13.89 -26.36
N ALA A 102 -45.69 -14.64 -27.12
CA ALA A 102 -44.46 -15.21 -26.61
C ALA A 102 -43.58 -14.01 -26.24
N ASP A 103 -43.51 -13.74 -24.94
CA ASP A 103 -42.66 -12.71 -24.39
C ASP A 103 -41.22 -13.15 -24.68
N TYR A 104 -40.65 -12.59 -25.76
CA TYR A 104 -39.25 -12.79 -26.11
C TYR A 104 -38.41 -12.00 -25.10
N THR A 105 -38.41 -12.47 -23.85
CA THR A 105 -37.37 -12.14 -22.88
C THR A 105 -36.06 -12.56 -23.50
N ARG A 106 -35.39 -11.60 -24.14
CA ARG A 106 -33.99 -11.71 -24.56
C ARG A 106 -33.25 -12.32 -23.36
N PRO A 107 -32.58 -13.48 -23.50
CA PRO A 107 -31.77 -13.98 -22.40
C PRO A 107 -30.79 -12.87 -22.05
N GLN A 108 -30.87 -12.39 -20.81
CA GLN A 108 -29.92 -11.39 -20.33
C GLN A 108 -28.53 -11.97 -20.56
N PRO A 109 -27.59 -11.21 -21.16
CA PRO A 109 -26.23 -11.70 -21.30
C PRO A 109 -25.75 -12.09 -19.90
N ILE A 110 -25.29 -13.33 -19.76
CA ILE A 110 -24.70 -13.79 -18.50
C ILE A 110 -23.52 -12.85 -18.25
N GLN A 111 -23.64 -11.99 -17.24
CA GLN A 111 -22.50 -11.27 -16.70
C GLN A 111 -21.59 -12.32 -16.07
N LEU A 112 -20.67 -12.83 -16.90
CA LEU A 112 -19.52 -13.60 -16.45
C LEU A 112 -18.69 -12.66 -15.59
N ASN A 113 -18.79 -12.85 -14.27
CA ASN A 113 -17.88 -12.21 -13.35
C ASN A 113 -16.45 -12.66 -13.69
N SER A 114 -15.61 -11.69 -14.05
CA SER A 114 -14.20 -11.87 -14.41
C SER A 114 -13.25 -11.21 -13.41
N GLU A 115 -13.75 -10.80 -12.24
CA GLU A 115 -12.92 -10.29 -11.14
C GLU A 115 -11.87 -11.32 -10.71
N SER A 116 -10.60 -10.91 -10.65
CA SER A 116 -9.47 -11.76 -10.25
C SER A 116 -8.98 -11.44 -8.84
N TYR A 117 -8.89 -12.48 -8.01
CA TYR A 117 -8.35 -12.40 -6.65
C TYR A 117 -7.38 -13.56 -6.42
N THR A 118 -6.10 -13.25 -6.16
CA THR A 118 -5.09 -14.27 -5.86
C THR A 118 -5.33 -14.86 -4.46
N PRO A 119 -5.55 -16.19 -4.30
CA PRO A 119 -5.70 -16.77 -2.98
C PRO A 119 -4.37 -16.76 -2.23
N VAL A 120 -4.30 -16.02 -1.13
CA VAL A 120 -3.12 -15.95 -0.27
C VAL A 120 -3.33 -16.78 1.00
N ARG A 121 -2.34 -17.62 1.33
CA ARG A 121 -2.33 -18.46 2.52
C ARG A 121 -1.86 -17.65 3.73
N GLU A 122 -2.69 -17.60 4.77
CA GLU A 122 -2.37 -16.91 6.03
C GLU A 122 -1.00 -17.31 6.62
N ASN A 123 -0.34 -16.32 7.21
CA ASN A 123 0.91 -16.49 7.94
C ASN A 123 0.75 -17.44 9.14
N THR A 124 1.57 -18.51 9.18
CA THR A 124 1.58 -19.51 10.25
C THR A 124 2.47 -19.11 11.42
N PHE A 125 2.31 -19.75 12.58
CA PHE A 125 3.21 -19.55 13.72
C PHE A 125 4.64 -20.02 13.41
N ILE A 126 5.61 -19.20 13.80
CA ILE A 126 7.06 -19.43 13.73
C ILE A 126 7.60 -19.55 15.15
N ASN A 127 8.46 -20.53 15.41
CA ASN A 127 9.07 -20.77 16.73
C ASN A 127 10.27 -19.82 16.93
N ALA A 128 10.15 -18.88 17.88
CA ALA A 128 11.14 -17.81 18.08
C ALA A 128 12.53 -18.29 18.50
N SER A 129 12.66 -19.50 19.07
CA SER A 129 13.98 -20.08 19.38
C SER A 129 14.73 -20.56 18.12
N ASN A 130 13.98 -20.93 17.08
CA ASN A 130 14.52 -21.37 15.79
C ASN A 130 14.67 -20.20 14.82
N ASP A 131 13.71 -19.29 14.81
CA ASP A 131 13.74 -18.11 13.96
C ASP A 131 13.14 -16.92 14.71
N PRO A 132 13.96 -15.99 15.24
CA PRO A 132 13.50 -14.86 16.03
C PRO A 132 13.19 -13.62 15.17
N LEU A 133 13.37 -13.66 13.85
CA LEU A 133 13.22 -12.50 12.98
C LEU A 133 11.95 -12.57 12.13
N SER A 134 11.35 -11.42 11.89
CA SER A 134 10.22 -11.28 10.97
C SER A 134 10.35 -9.97 10.22
N THR A 135 10.61 -10.06 8.92
CA THR A 135 10.85 -8.90 8.05
C THR A 135 9.71 -8.76 7.04
N PHE A 136 9.20 -7.55 6.86
CA PHE A 136 8.14 -7.23 5.91
C PHE A 136 8.25 -5.78 5.38
N SER A 137 7.73 -5.53 4.18
CA SER A 137 7.55 -4.18 3.65
C SER A 137 6.29 -3.54 4.24
N ILE A 138 6.28 -2.22 4.39
CA ILE A 138 5.17 -1.51 5.02
C ILE A 138 4.04 -1.15 4.04
N ASP A 139 4.08 -1.69 2.82
CA ASP A 139 3.21 -1.26 1.74
C ASP A 139 1.76 -1.67 2.00
N VAL A 140 0.92 -0.67 2.26
CA VAL A 140 -0.48 -0.86 2.66
C VAL A 140 -1.39 0.04 1.82
N ASP A 141 -2.05 -0.60 0.87
CA ASP A 141 -3.20 -0.04 0.20
C ASP A 141 -4.47 -0.23 1.05
N THR A 142 -5.60 0.21 0.52
CA THR A 142 -6.89 0.21 1.22
C THR A 142 -8.04 -0.32 0.36
N ALA A 143 -7.72 -0.81 -0.84
CA ALA A 143 -8.67 -1.25 -1.85
C ALA A 143 -9.52 -2.45 -1.41
N SER A 144 -8.91 -3.42 -0.73
CA SER A 144 -9.56 -4.61 -0.19
C SER A 144 -10.72 -4.25 0.74
N TYR A 145 -10.56 -3.26 1.63
CA TYR A 145 -11.63 -2.87 2.54
C TYR A 145 -12.84 -2.25 1.80
N ALA A 146 -12.59 -1.35 0.84
CA ALA A 146 -13.67 -0.78 0.03
C ALA A 146 -14.39 -1.86 -0.81
N ASN A 147 -13.66 -2.85 -1.32
CA ASN A 147 -14.25 -3.98 -2.04
C ASN A 147 -15.06 -4.91 -1.12
N ILE A 148 -14.57 -5.20 0.09
CA ILE A 148 -15.31 -5.93 1.14
C ILE A 148 -16.61 -5.20 1.49
N ARG A 149 -16.55 -3.87 1.68
CA ARG A 149 -17.73 -3.03 1.94
C ARG A 149 -18.75 -3.14 0.80
N ARG A 150 -18.30 -3.10 -0.46
CA ARG A 150 -19.18 -3.31 -1.62
C ARG A 150 -19.90 -4.65 -1.54
N PHE A 151 -19.19 -5.78 -1.43
CA PHE A 151 -19.80 -7.11 -1.36
C PHE A 151 -20.89 -7.21 -0.27
N ILE A 152 -20.58 -6.71 0.93
CA ILE A 152 -21.51 -6.73 2.09
C ILE A 152 -22.73 -5.83 1.84
N ASN A 153 -22.54 -4.63 1.27
CA ASN A 153 -23.64 -3.73 0.91
C ASN A 153 -24.51 -4.30 -0.23
N GLU A 154 -23.94 -5.14 -1.10
CA GLU A 154 -24.64 -5.89 -2.15
C GLU A 154 -25.34 -7.17 -1.61
N GLY A 155 -25.22 -7.45 -0.30
CA GLY A 155 -25.90 -8.57 0.36
C GLY A 155 -25.17 -9.92 0.23
N SER A 156 -23.85 -9.89 0.03
CA SER A 156 -23.02 -11.09 -0.14
C SER A 156 -21.72 -11.00 0.69
N LEU A 157 -21.07 -12.14 0.93
CA LEU A 157 -19.72 -12.15 1.52
C LEU A 157 -18.67 -12.10 0.40
N PRO A 158 -17.56 -11.36 0.59
CA PRO A 158 -16.45 -11.36 -0.36
C PRO A 158 -15.79 -12.74 -0.47
N PRO A 159 -15.20 -13.09 -1.63
CA PRO A 159 -14.35 -14.27 -1.73
C PRO A 159 -13.10 -14.12 -0.83
N THR A 160 -12.62 -15.20 -0.23
CA THR A 160 -11.52 -15.18 0.77
C THR A 160 -10.20 -14.60 0.25
N GLY A 161 -10.00 -14.61 -1.07
CA GLY A 161 -8.86 -13.99 -1.77
C GLY A 161 -8.96 -12.46 -1.89
N ALA A 162 -10.16 -11.87 -1.83
CA ALA A 162 -10.36 -10.42 -1.83
C ALA A 162 -10.10 -9.77 -0.46
N VAL A 163 -9.83 -10.57 0.57
CA VAL A 163 -9.69 -10.12 1.96
C VAL A 163 -8.22 -10.07 2.36
N ARG A 164 -7.67 -8.85 2.45
CA ARG A 164 -6.32 -8.54 2.98
C ARG A 164 -6.46 -7.86 4.33
N ILE A 165 -6.05 -8.55 5.40
CA ILE A 165 -6.36 -8.13 6.78
C ILE A 165 -5.59 -6.85 7.14
N GLU A 166 -4.36 -6.72 6.63
CA GLU A 166 -3.52 -5.53 6.73
C GLU A 166 -4.19 -4.30 6.11
N GLU A 167 -4.81 -4.42 4.93
CA GLU A 167 -5.52 -3.30 4.31
C GLU A 167 -6.79 -2.93 5.09
N MET A 168 -7.53 -3.94 5.60
CA MET A 168 -8.68 -3.69 6.46
C MET A 168 -8.27 -2.90 7.71
N ILE A 169 -7.19 -3.28 8.37
CA ILE A 169 -6.65 -2.58 9.55
C ILE A 169 -6.24 -1.15 9.16
N ASN A 170 -5.49 -0.98 8.06
CA ASN A 170 -4.92 0.31 7.67
C ASN A 170 -5.90 1.26 6.94
N TYR A 171 -7.09 0.80 6.56
CA TYR A 171 -8.19 1.66 6.15
C TYR A 171 -8.57 2.68 7.23
N PHE A 172 -8.37 2.38 8.52
CA PHE A 172 -8.79 3.23 9.63
C PHE A 172 -7.66 4.11 10.16
N THR A 173 -7.99 5.38 10.45
CA THR A 173 -7.10 6.27 11.19
C THR A 173 -6.97 5.82 12.65
N TYR A 174 -5.75 5.89 13.19
CA TYR A 174 -5.44 5.67 14.60
C TYR A 174 -4.78 6.92 15.21
N ASN A 175 -5.00 7.16 16.51
CA ASN A 175 -4.57 8.36 17.23
C ASN A 175 -3.12 8.24 17.72
N TYR A 176 -2.21 7.98 16.78
CA TYR A 176 -0.78 7.89 17.06
C TYR A 176 -0.14 9.29 17.17
N PRO A 177 0.60 9.60 18.25
CA PRO A 177 1.29 10.89 18.39
C PRO A 177 2.28 11.15 17.26
N GLU A 178 2.33 12.41 16.80
CA GLU A 178 3.31 12.89 15.84
C GLU A 178 4.76 12.64 16.31
N PRO A 179 5.73 12.47 15.40
CA PRO A 179 7.14 12.35 15.76
C PRO A 179 7.70 13.63 16.38
N GLU A 180 8.27 13.50 17.58
CA GLU A 180 9.02 14.56 18.25
C GLU A 180 10.27 14.97 17.46
N SER A 181 10.92 14.01 16.79
CA SER A 181 12.07 14.22 15.93
C SER A 181 12.07 13.25 14.75
N GLY A 182 12.75 13.61 13.66
CA GLY A 182 12.77 12.81 12.43
C GLY A 182 11.42 12.79 11.68
N PRO A 183 11.26 11.85 10.72
CA PRO A 183 10.05 11.69 9.93
C PRO A 183 9.02 10.70 10.52
N PHE A 184 9.40 9.87 11.50
CA PHE A 184 8.58 8.75 11.99
C PHE A 184 8.54 8.59 13.51
N ASN A 185 7.37 8.23 14.02
CA ASN A 185 7.19 7.75 15.39
C ASN A 185 6.81 6.26 15.37
N LEU A 186 7.57 5.43 16.10
CA LEU A 186 7.26 4.02 16.33
C LEU A 186 6.63 3.86 17.71
N ILE A 187 5.53 3.12 17.78
CA ILE A 187 4.77 2.88 19.01
C ILE A 187 4.40 1.40 19.06
N ALA A 188 4.33 0.82 20.27
CA ALA A 188 3.82 -0.53 20.46
C ALA A 188 2.87 -0.62 21.68
N GLU A 189 1.85 -1.46 21.59
CA GLU A 189 0.96 -1.81 22.70
C GLU A 189 0.65 -3.31 22.69
N ALA A 190 0.75 -3.96 23.85
CA ALA A 190 0.50 -5.39 24.03
C ALA A 190 -0.73 -5.65 24.92
N GLY A 191 -1.53 -6.64 24.55
CA GLY A 191 -2.69 -7.13 25.30
C GLY A 191 -2.97 -8.62 24.97
N PRO A 192 -4.05 -9.22 25.48
CA PRO A 192 -4.46 -10.56 25.08
C PRO A 192 -5.03 -10.57 23.65
N ALA A 193 -4.85 -11.67 22.93
CA ALA A 193 -5.50 -11.90 21.64
C ALA A 193 -7.00 -12.24 21.86
N PRO A 194 -7.97 -11.51 21.28
CA PRO A 194 -9.39 -11.75 21.54
C PRO A 194 -9.93 -13.11 21.08
N TRP A 195 -9.25 -13.80 20.18
CA TRP A 195 -9.72 -15.03 19.51
C TRP A 195 -9.06 -16.32 19.98
N HIS A 196 -8.07 -16.24 20.87
CA HIS A 196 -7.43 -17.39 21.46
C HIS A 196 -6.93 -17.08 22.88
N SER A 197 -7.52 -17.74 23.86
CA SER A 197 -7.14 -17.63 25.26
C SER A 197 -5.67 -18.04 25.47
N GLY A 198 -4.96 -17.31 26.33
CA GLY A 198 -3.53 -17.52 26.58
C GLY A 198 -2.58 -16.96 25.52
N HIS A 199 -3.07 -16.57 24.33
CA HIS A 199 -2.27 -15.85 23.34
C HIS A 199 -2.28 -14.34 23.62
N GLN A 200 -1.22 -13.69 23.18
CA GLN A 200 -1.04 -12.24 23.26
C GLN A 200 -1.15 -11.65 21.86
N LEU A 201 -1.61 -10.40 21.78
CA LEU A 201 -1.62 -9.60 20.57
C LEU A 201 -0.77 -8.36 20.84
N VAL A 202 0.18 -8.07 19.96
CA VAL A 202 0.94 -6.83 19.99
C VAL A 202 0.66 -6.03 18.74
N LYS A 203 0.24 -4.79 18.95
CA LYS A 203 0.05 -3.80 17.91
C LYS A 203 1.29 -2.93 17.80
N ILE A 204 1.88 -2.91 16.61
CA ILE A 204 2.92 -1.97 16.21
C ILE A 204 2.25 -0.87 15.40
N GLY A 205 2.48 0.39 15.77
CA GLY A 205 2.00 1.57 15.07
C GLY A 205 3.16 2.43 14.59
N LEU A 206 3.11 2.85 13.32
CA LEU A 206 3.98 3.85 12.74
C LEU A 206 3.16 5.10 12.43
N LYS A 207 3.64 6.27 12.84
CA LYS A 207 3.11 7.58 12.43
C LYS A 207 4.14 8.33 11.60
N ALA A 208 3.83 8.57 10.34
CA ALA A 208 4.54 9.50 9.49
C ALA A 208 4.23 10.94 9.87
N LYS A 209 5.24 11.82 9.81
CA LYS A 209 5.11 13.24 10.11
C LYS A 209 4.05 13.91 9.21
N SER A 210 3.08 14.59 9.82
CA SER A 210 2.09 15.38 9.10
C SER A 210 2.67 16.74 8.65
N MET A 211 2.12 17.32 7.59
CA MET A 211 2.36 18.72 7.20
C MET A 211 1.05 19.48 6.99
N GLN A 212 1.06 20.77 7.30
CA GLN A 212 -0.05 21.68 7.02
C GLN A 212 -0.24 21.87 5.50
N GLN A 213 -1.48 22.07 5.07
CA GLN A 213 -1.86 22.09 3.65
C GLN A 213 -1.17 23.24 2.88
N GLU A 214 -0.93 24.36 3.55
CA GLU A 214 -0.24 25.55 3.04
C GLU A 214 1.24 25.28 2.76
N ALA A 215 1.86 24.38 3.55
CA ALA A 215 3.26 23.97 3.41
C ALA A 215 3.47 22.90 2.34
N MET A 216 2.40 22.35 1.75
CA MET A 216 2.52 21.34 0.69
C MET A 216 3.11 21.93 -0.59
N VAL A 217 3.96 21.13 -1.25
CA VAL A 217 4.55 21.46 -2.55
C VAL A 217 3.47 21.46 -3.65
N PRO A 218 3.64 22.24 -4.73
CA PRO A 218 2.71 22.24 -5.87
C PRO A 218 2.60 20.86 -6.53
N SER A 219 1.42 20.50 -7.02
CA SER A 219 1.16 19.24 -7.73
C SER A 219 1.00 19.44 -9.24
N ASN A 220 1.61 18.56 -10.01
CA ASN A 220 1.38 18.35 -11.44
C ASN A 220 0.71 16.99 -11.62
N LEU A 221 -0.60 16.99 -11.81
CA LEU A 221 -1.43 15.79 -11.88
C LEU A 221 -1.87 15.55 -13.33
N VAL A 222 -1.52 14.39 -13.89
CA VAL A 222 -2.00 13.95 -15.20
C VAL A 222 -2.93 12.77 -14.99
N PHE A 223 -4.24 12.99 -15.16
CA PHE A 223 -5.21 11.91 -15.14
C PHE A 223 -5.16 11.14 -16.45
N LEU A 224 -5.03 9.83 -16.35
CA LEU A 224 -5.16 8.87 -17.45
C LEU A 224 -6.45 8.08 -17.21
N ILE A 225 -7.47 8.36 -18.01
CA ILE A 225 -8.84 7.91 -17.76
C ILE A 225 -9.27 6.88 -18.81
N ASP A 226 -9.72 5.73 -18.33
CA ASP A 226 -10.47 4.77 -19.12
C ASP A 226 -11.85 5.36 -19.48
N VAL A 227 -12.11 5.48 -20.78
CA VAL A 227 -13.42 5.88 -21.31
C VAL A 227 -13.99 4.81 -22.23
N SER A 228 -13.61 3.55 -22.04
CA SER A 228 -14.19 2.42 -22.77
C SER A 228 -15.68 2.22 -22.49
N GLY A 229 -16.34 1.38 -23.29
CA GLY A 229 -17.77 1.07 -23.11
C GLY A 229 -18.13 0.41 -21.77
N SER A 230 -17.19 -0.28 -21.10
CA SER A 230 -17.43 -0.89 -19.78
C SER A 230 -17.56 0.16 -18.67
N MET A 231 -16.98 1.35 -18.86
CA MET A 231 -16.97 2.46 -17.89
C MET A 231 -18.29 3.24 -17.81
N GLN A 232 -19.34 2.86 -18.54
CA GLN A 232 -20.63 3.56 -18.61
C GLN A 232 -21.48 3.51 -17.32
N ASP A 233 -21.25 2.52 -16.45
CA ASP A 233 -22.09 2.26 -15.27
C ASP A 233 -21.92 3.35 -14.19
N GLN A 234 -22.95 3.59 -13.37
CA GLN A 234 -22.96 4.72 -12.42
C GLN A 234 -21.81 4.69 -11.39
N ASN A 235 -21.29 3.50 -11.05
CA ASN A 235 -20.14 3.31 -10.16
C ASN A 235 -18.78 3.35 -10.88
N LYS A 236 -18.73 3.75 -12.17
CA LYS A 236 -17.53 3.86 -13.01
C LYS A 236 -17.25 5.30 -13.45
N LEU A 237 -17.29 5.64 -14.74
CA LEU A 237 -16.97 6.99 -15.23
C LEU A 237 -17.80 8.11 -14.56
N PRO A 238 -19.12 7.97 -14.31
CA PRO A 238 -19.89 8.97 -13.58
C PRO A 238 -19.40 9.20 -12.15
N LEU A 239 -18.99 8.13 -11.43
CA LEU A 239 -18.40 8.24 -10.10
C LEU A 239 -16.99 8.84 -10.16
N LEU A 240 -16.17 8.47 -11.14
CA LEU A 240 -14.87 9.10 -11.40
C LEU A 240 -15.02 10.60 -11.70
N GLN A 241 -15.99 11.01 -12.52
CA GLN A 241 -16.27 12.43 -12.78
C GLN A 241 -16.59 13.18 -11.49
N GLN A 242 -17.46 12.63 -10.62
CA GLN A 242 -17.75 13.23 -9.32
C GLN A 242 -16.51 13.29 -8.41
N SER A 243 -15.69 12.23 -8.41
CA SER A 243 -14.44 12.14 -7.66
C SER A 243 -13.42 13.20 -8.09
N MET A 244 -13.26 13.38 -9.41
CA MET A 244 -12.40 14.42 -9.99
C MET A 244 -12.91 15.83 -9.71
N LEU A 245 -14.22 16.06 -9.67
CA LEU A 245 -14.80 17.36 -9.31
C LEU A 245 -14.48 17.72 -7.85
N LEU A 246 -14.55 16.76 -6.91
CA LEU A 246 -14.12 16.96 -5.52
C LEU A 246 -12.65 17.37 -5.44
N LEU A 247 -11.76 16.65 -6.13
CA LEU A 247 -10.33 16.96 -6.15
C LEU A 247 -10.06 18.32 -6.81
N ALA A 248 -10.73 18.62 -7.94
CA ALA A 248 -10.57 19.85 -8.69
C ALA A 248 -10.84 21.09 -7.82
N ASP A 249 -11.78 21.02 -6.87
CA ASP A 249 -12.05 22.12 -5.94
C ASP A 249 -10.88 22.39 -4.97
N GLN A 250 -10.11 21.37 -4.58
CA GLN A 250 -8.96 21.52 -3.67
C GLN A 250 -7.70 22.06 -4.33
N LEU A 251 -7.60 22.05 -5.66
CA LEU A 251 -6.43 22.55 -6.39
C LEU A 251 -6.28 24.08 -6.26
N THR A 252 -5.06 24.57 -6.35
CA THR A 252 -4.73 26.00 -6.28
C THR A 252 -4.08 26.48 -7.58
N ALA A 253 -3.86 27.79 -7.72
CA ALA A 253 -3.13 28.36 -8.87
C ALA A 253 -1.69 27.79 -9.03
N ARG A 254 -1.12 27.22 -7.95
CA ARG A 254 0.19 26.57 -7.97
C ARG A 254 0.16 25.21 -8.66
N ASP A 255 -0.99 24.53 -8.60
CA ASP A 255 -1.16 23.17 -9.10
C ASP A 255 -1.52 23.17 -10.60
N ARG A 256 -1.26 22.05 -11.26
CA ARG A 256 -1.65 21.79 -12.65
C ARG A 256 -2.42 20.48 -12.75
N LEU A 257 -3.45 20.49 -13.58
CA LEU A 257 -4.23 19.32 -13.96
C LEU A 257 -4.19 19.16 -15.48
N SER A 258 -3.94 17.94 -15.95
CA SER A 258 -4.12 17.54 -17.34
C SER A 258 -5.00 16.29 -17.39
N ILE A 259 -5.72 16.07 -18.49
CA ILE A 259 -6.57 14.89 -18.68
C ILE A 259 -6.24 14.26 -20.03
N VAL A 260 -5.78 13.00 -19.97
CA VAL A 260 -5.63 12.07 -21.08
C VAL A 260 -6.72 11.01 -20.94
N VAL A 261 -7.44 10.71 -22.01
CA VAL A 261 -8.38 9.60 -22.06
C VAL A 261 -7.83 8.50 -22.95
N TYR A 262 -8.21 7.25 -22.67
CA TYR A 262 -7.99 6.13 -23.57
C TYR A 262 -9.26 5.28 -23.73
N ALA A 263 -9.52 4.91 -24.98
CA ALA A 263 -10.41 3.83 -25.39
C ALA A 263 -9.80 3.29 -26.69
N GLY A 264 -10.49 3.31 -27.83
CA GLY A 264 -9.92 2.81 -29.09
C GLY A 264 -8.72 3.61 -29.64
N ASN A 265 -8.52 4.83 -29.14
CA ASN A 265 -7.33 5.67 -29.31
C ASN A 265 -7.12 6.45 -28.00
N ASP A 266 -5.95 7.03 -27.79
CA ASP A 266 -5.70 8.02 -26.74
C ASP A 266 -5.91 9.47 -27.22
N SER A 267 -6.30 10.35 -26.30
CA SER A 267 -6.49 11.77 -26.60
C SER A 267 -6.29 12.67 -25.38
N VAL A 268 -5.72 13.86 -25.57
CA VAL A 268 -5.58 14.88 -24.51
C VAL A 268 -6.84 15.75 -24.51
N VAL A 269 -7.72 15.53 -23.51
CA VAL A 269 -8.99 16.27 -23.34
C VAL A 269 -8.76 17.61 -22.62
N LEU A 270 -7.80 17.64 -21.69
CA LEU A 270 -7.40 18.86 -20.99
C LEU A 270 -5.88 18.98 -21.05
N LEU A 271 -5.41 20.04 -21.73
CA LEU A 271 -4.02 20.48 -21.70
C LEU A 271 -3.62 20.93 -20.27
N PRO A 272 -2.34 21.19 -20.01
CA PRO A 272 -1.86 21.52 -18.65
C PRO A 272 -2.43 22.83 -18.10
N THR A 273 -3.53 22.72 -17.37
CA THR A 273 -4.35 23.85 -16.90
C THR A 273 -4.13 24.08 -15.41
N SER A 274 -4.03 25.35 -15.00
CA SER A 274 -3.81 25.72 -13.60
C SER A 274 -5.03 25.38 -12.73
N GLY A 275 -4.80 24.92 -11.51
CA GLY A 275 -5.83 24.49 -10.57
C GLY A 275 -6.82 25.57 -10.14
N ASP A 276 -6.57 26.85 -10.46
CA ASP A 276 -7.51 27.96 -10.25
C ASP A 276 -8.54 28.12 -11.40
N LYS A 277 -8.33 27.49 -12.56
CA LYS A 277 -9.24 27.50 -13.71
C LYS A 277 -10.39 26.50 -13.53
N LYS A 278 -11.10 26.64 -12.40
CA LYS A 278 -12.17 25.73 -11.97
C LYS A 278 -13.18 25.42 -13.09
N GLU A 279 -13.69 26.44 -13.77
CA GLU A 279 -14.69 26.27 -14.83
C GLU A 279 -14.17 25.49 -16.05
N GLU A 280 -12.91 25.69 -16.43
CA GLU A 280 -12.28 24.97 -17.54
C GLU A 280 -12.09 23.49 -17.19
N ILE A 281 -11.57 23.22 -16.00
CA ILE A 281 -11.39 21.88 -15.44
C ILE A 281 -12.74 21.15 -15.30
N ARG A 282 -13.72 21.79 -14.66
CA ARG A 282 -15.08 21.25 -14.45
C ARG A 282 -15.75 20.92 -15.78
N LYS A 283 -15.64 21.81 -16.77
CA LYS A 283 -16.16 21.59 -18.11
C LYS A 283 -15.51 20.35 -18.75
N ALA A 284 -14.18 20.27 -18.77
CA ALA A 284 -13.47 19.12 -19.35
C ALA A 284 -13.88 17.79 -18.69
N ILE A 285 -13.98 17.73 -17.36
CA ILE A 285 -14.46 16.55 -16.63
C ILE A 285 -15.90 16.20 -17.03
N SER A 286 -16.81 17.18 -17.05
CA SER A 286 -18.23 16.96 -17.38
C SER A 286 -18.49 16.53 -18.83
N GLN A 287 -17.51 16.71 -19.72
CA GLN A 287 -17.59 16.34 -21.14
C GLN A 287 -17.03 14.94 -21.43
N LEU A 288 -16.48 14.24 -20.43
CA LEU A 288 -16.06 12.84 -20.57
C LEU A 288 -17.28 11.94 -20.83
N THR A 289 -17.16 11.04 -21.80
CA THR A 289 -18.20 10.09 -22.20
C THR A 289 -17.58 8.73 -22.51
N SER A 290 -18.18 7.65 -22.00
CA SER A 290 -17.77 6.27 -22.27
C SER A 290 -18.15 5.81 -23.68
N GLY A 291 -17.25 5.16 -24.41
CA GLY A 291 -17.51 4.54 -25.71
C GLY A 291 -16.28 3.92 -26.38
N GLY A 292 -16.51 2.90 -27.20
CA GLY A 292 -15.47 2.14 -27.91
C GLY A 292 -14.88 0.99 -27.11
N SER A 293 -14.06 0.17 -27.77
CA SER A 293 -13.23 -0.85 -27.13
C SER A 293 -11.97 -0.22 -26.54
N THR A 294 -11.56 -0.66 -25.35
CA THR A 294 -10.32 -0.24 -24.69
C THR A 294 -9.11 -0.46 -25.60
N HIS A 295 -8.09 0.40 -25.57
CA HIS A 295 -6.72 0.19 -26.08
C HIS A 295 -5.77 1.00 -25.18
N ALA A 296 -5.29 0.38 -24.10
CA ALA A 296 -4.65 1.08 -22.98
C ALA A 296 -3.19 1.52 -23.22
N SER A 297 -2.47 0.87 -24.15
CA SER A 297 -1.00 0.94 -24.19
C SER A 297 -0.40 2.25 -24.72
N SER A 298 -1.09 3.01 -25.56
CA SER A 298 -0.61 4.34 -26.00
C SER A 298 -0.90 5.42 -24.96
N GLY A 299 -2.05 5.37 -24.30
CA GLY A 299 -2.50 6.38 -23.33
C GLY A 299 -1.51 6.60 -22.19
N ILE A 300 -0.90 5.54 -21.65
CA ILE A 300 0.10 5.68 -20.57
C ILE A 300 1.39 6.37 -21.05
N GLN A 301 1.82 6.12 -22.28
CA GLN A 301 2.98 6.81 -22.86
C GLN A 301 2.69 8.30 -23.05
N THR A 302 1.50 8.64 -23.55
CA THR A 302 1.02 10.02 -23.70
C THR A 302 0.90 10.73 -22.35
N ALA A 303 0.37 10.07 -21.31
CA ALA A 303 0.28 10.62 -19.96
C ALA A 303 1.67 10.92 -19.37
N TYR A 304 2.62 9.99 -19.46
CA TYR A 304 4.00 10.24 -19.01
C TYR A 304 4.75 11.28 -19.85
N ALA A 305 4.51 11.35 -21.16
CA ALA A 305 5.07 12.37 -22.02
C ALA A 305 4.57 13.77 -21.62
N LEU A 306 3.27 13.90 -21.33
CA LEU A 306 2.66 15.14 -20.88
C LEU A 306 3.16 15.54 -19.48
N ALA A 307 3.24 14.58 -18.55
CA ALA A 307 3.79 14.80 -17.20
C ALA A 307 5.25 15.26 -17.25
N GLY A 308 6.06 14.72 -18.16
CA GLY A 308 7.44 15.13 -18.40
C GLY A 308 7.56 16.54 -18.99
N GLN A 309 6.69 16.92 -19.92
CA GLN A 309 6.63 18.28 -20.49
C GLN A 309 6.24 19.34 -19.45
N THR A 310 5.46 18.96 -18.44
CA THR A 310 4.92 19.87 -17.42
C THR A 310 5.61 19.78 -16.06
N PHE A 311 6.67 18.98 -15.99
CA PHE A 311 7.37 18.57 -14.79
C PHE A 311 7.76 19.74 -13.87
N MET A 312 7.51 19.57 -12.58
CA MET A 312 7.85 20.52 -11.52
C MET A 312 9.01 19.96 -10.69
N PRO A 313 10.26 20.46 -10.83
CA PRO A 313 11.44 19.86 -10.19
C PRO A 313 11.42 19.77 -8.66
N SER A 314 10.65 20.61 -7.99
CA SER A 314 10.42 20.56 -6.53
C SER A 314 8.95 20.34 -6.17
N GLY A 315 8.14 19.94 -7.15
CA GLY A 315 6.73 19.63 -6.99
C GLY A 315 6.47 18.13 -6.85
N ASN A 316 5.19 17.80 -6.69
CA ASN A 316 4.67 16.44 -6.78
C ASN A 316 4.24 16.17 -8.24
N ASN A 317 4.91 15.25 -8.94
CA ASN A 317 4.56 14.90 -10.32
C ASN A 317 4.00 13.49 -10.34
N ARG A 318 2.73 13.35 -10.76
CA ARG A 318 2.00 12.10 -10.60
C ARG A 318 1.04 11.87 -11.77
N VAL A 319 1.15 10.70 -12.39
CA VAL A 319 0.09 10.16 -13.26
C VAL A 319 -0.93 9.49 -12.34
N ILE A 320 -2.22 9.75 -12.57
CA ILE A 320 -3.32 9.11 -11.85
C ILE A 320 -4.12 8.32 -12.87
N LEU A 321 -3.97 7.00 -12.84
CA LEU A 321 -4.67 6.06 -13.71
C LEU A 321 -6.03 5.71 -13.09
N ALA A 322 -7.09 5.79 -13.87
CA ALA A 322 -8.45 5.47 -13.43
C ALA A 322 -9.16 4.55 -14.43
N SER A 323 -9.54 3.35 -14.00
CA SER A 323 -10.13 2.29 -14.85
C SER A 323 -11.00 1.32 -14.03
N ASP A 324 -11.77 0.47 -14.69
CA ASP A 324 -12.48 -0.67 -14.08
C ASP A 324 -11.67 -1.97 -14.09
N GLY A 325 -10.43 -1.94 -14.58
CA GLY A 325 -9.46 -3.02 -14.47
C GLY A 325 -9.10 -3.71 -15.78
N ASP A 326 -9.76 -3.39 -16.90
CA ASP A 326 -9.45 -4.01 -18.20
C ASP A 326 -8.28 -3.32 -18.93
N PHE A 327 -7.07 -3.61 -18.47
CA PHE A 327 -5.83 -3.21 -19.15
C PHE A 327 -5.45 -4.11 -20.33
N ASN A 328 -6.22 -5.18 -20.61
CA ASN A 328 -5.78 -6.29 -21.48
C ASN A 328 -5.89 -6.00 -22.99
N VAL A 329 -6.15 -4.75 -23.39
CA VAL A 329 -6.32 -4.40 -24.80
C VAL A 329 -5.20 -3.43 -25.21
N GLY A 330 -4.28 -3.92 -26.04
CA GLY A 330 -3.07 -3.19 -26.43
C GLY A 330 -1.90 -4.14 -26.66
N VAL A 331 -0.89 -3.71 -27.41
CA VAL A 331 0.23 -4.56 -27.89
C VAL A 331 1.36 -4.66 -26.87
N THR A 332 1.05 -4.73 -25.57
CA THR A 332 2.02 -4.52 -24.49
C THR A 332 1.84 -5.58 -23.41
N ASP A 333 2.90 -6.34 -23.16
CA ASP A 333 2.92 -7.33 -22.09
C ASP A 333 2.78 -6.64 -20.72
N ARG A 334 2.22 -7.31 -19.71
CA ARG A 334 2.15 -6.79 -18.34
C ARG A 334 3.56 -6.41 -17.83
N GLY A 335 4.58 -7.20 -18.20
CA GLY A 335 5.98 -6.93 -17.89
C GLY A 335 6.55 -5.68 -18.57
N ASP A 336 6.20 -5.43 -19.84
CA ASP A 336 6.61 -4.21 -20.56
C ASP A 336 6.04 -2.95 -19.89
N LEU A 337 4.77 -3.03 -19.47
CA LEU A 337 4.08 -1.94 -18.79
C LEU A 337 4.70 -1.66 -17.40
N GLN A 338 4.96 -2.72 -16.63
CA GLN A 338 5.68 -2.65 -15.36
C GLN A 338 7.10 -2.06 -15.53
N GLN A 339 7.85 -2.48 -16.56
CA GLN A 339 9.17 -1.93 -16.85
C GLN A 339 9.08 -0.44 -17.19
N LEU A 340 8.15 -0.03 -18.06
CA LEU A 340 7.93 1.37 -18.41
C LEU A 340 7.67 2.22 -17.16
N ILE A 341 6.77 1.81 -16.29
CA ILE A 341 6.44 2.52 -15.04
C ILE A 341 7.68 2.58 -14.12
N THR A 342 8.41 1.47 -13.98
CA THR A 342 9.66 1.37 -13.21
C THR A 342 10.77 2.31 -13.74
N GLU A 343 10.80 2.57 -15.05
CA GLU A 343 11.70 3.55 -15.66
C GLU A 343 11.21 4.99 -15.45
N LYS A 344 9.90 5.25 -15.52
CA LYS A 344 9.32 6.60 -15.34
C LYS A 344 9.35 7.08 -13.89
N ARG A 345 9.22 6.20 -12.89
CA ARG A 345 9.40 6.61 -11.48
C ARG A 345 10.79 7.19 -11.21
N LYS A 346 11.83 6.71 -11.92
CA LYS A 346 13.22 7.22 -11.81
C LYS A 346 13.38 8.64 -12.34
N THR A 347 12.44 9.13 -13.15
CA THR A 347 12.39 10.55 -13.58
C THR A 347 11.62 11.43 -12.59
N GLY A 348 11.21 10.91 -11.43
CA GLY A 348 10.42 11.61 -10.42
C GLY A 348 8.93 11.79 -10.78
N VAL A 349 8.40 10.98 -11.71
CA VAL A 349 6.96 10.95 -12.05
C VAL A 349 6.36 9.63 -11.58
N PHE A 350 5.60 9.68 -10.50
CA PHE A 350 5.01 8.49 -9.86
C PHE A 350 3.64 8.12 -10.47
N LEU A 351 3.18 6.89 -10.21
CA LEU A 351 1.85 6.41 -10.60
C LEU A 351 0.97 6.22 -9.36
N THR A 352 -0.30 6.62 -9.45
CA THR A 352 -1.38 6.19 -8.54
C THR A 352 -2.43 5.51 -9.39
N VAL A 353 -3.02 4.42 -8.89
CA VAL A 353 -4.08 3.68 -9.58
C VAL A 353 -5.37 3.78 -8.78
N LEU A 354 -6.47 4.13 -9.47
CA LEU A 354 -7.81 4.25 -8.91
C LEU A 354 -8.74 3.26 -9.63
N GLY A 355 -9.15 2.20 -8.94
CA GLY A 355 -10.10 1.22 -9.45
C GLY A 355 -11.55 1.69 -9.25
N PHE A 356 -12.42 1.41 -10.22
CA PHE A 356 -13.86 1.75 -10.17
C PHE A 356 -14.76 0.60 -10.65
N GLY A 357 -15.99 0.52 -10.13
CA GLY A 357 -16.99 -0.45 -10.59
C GLY A 357 -16.66 -1.92 -10.29
N MET A 358 -17.35 -2.83 -10.96
CA MET A 358 -17.38 -4.27 -10.63
C MET A 358 -17.43 -5.16 -11.88
N GLY A 359 -17.24 -6.47 -11.70
CA GLY A 359 -17.41 -7.52 -12.71
C GLY A 359 -16.21 -7.78 -13.62
N ASN A 360 -15.34 -6.79 -13.84
CA ASN A 360 -14.09 -6.88 -14.61
C ASN A 360 -12.86 -6.43 -13.82
N TYR A 361 -12.97 -6.36 -12.50
CA TYR A 361 -11.98 -5.75 -11.61
C TYR A 361 -10.78 -6.68 -11.39
N HIS A 362 -9.63 -6.29 -11.95
CA HIS A 362 -8.35 -7.01 -11.87
C HIS A 362 -7.44 -6.40 -10.78
N ASP A 363 -7.77 -6.69 -9.53
CA ASP A 363 -7.11 -6.16 -8.32
C ASP A 363 -5.59 -6.38 -8.36
N ASP A 364 -5.16 -7.60 -8.71
CA ASP A 364 -3.75 -8.03 -8.83
C ASP A 364 -2.95 -7.14 -9.78
N THR A 365 -3.55 -6.77 -10.90
CA THR A 365 -2.86 -6.01 -11.95
C THR A 365 -2.73 -4.55 -11.57
N MET A 366 -3.75 -3.98 -10.93
CA MET A 366 -3.73 -2.58 -10.49
C MET A 366 -2.76 -2.34 -9.33
N GLU A 367 -2.69 -3.28 -8.36
CA GLU A 367 -1.71 -3.27 -7.27
C GLU A 367 -0.28 -3.27 -7.85
N ILE A 368 0.07 -4.24 -8.70
CA ILE A 368 1.41 -4.36 -9.32
C ILE A 368 1.83 -3.08 -10.06
N LEU A 369 0.90 -2.40 -10.74
CA LEU A 369 1.19 -1.16 -11.47
C LEU A 369 1.44 0.02 -10.51
N ALA A 370 0.71 0.10 -9.39
CA ALA A 370 0.90 1.13 -8.37
C ALA A 370 2.25 0.96 -7.64
N ASP A 371 2.53 -0.25 -7.14
CA ASP A 371 3.80 -0.64 -6.49
C ASP A 371 5.00 -0.27 -7.40
N SER A 372 4.93 -0.66 -8.68
CA SER A 372 5.97 -0.38 -9.69
C SER A 372 6.21 1.11 -9.95
N GLY A 373 5.26 1.97 -9.58
CA GLY A 373 5.28 3.42 -9.80
C GLY A 373 5.55 4.26 -8.55
N ASN A 374 5.84 3.65 -7.39
CA ASN A 374 5.99 4.29 -6.08
C ASN A 374 4.80 5.20 -5.75
N GLY A 375 3.62 4.59 -5.79
CA GLY A 375 2.41 5.18 -5.30
C GLY A 375 1.36 4.15 -4.97
N ASN A 376 0.18 4.66 -4.63
CA ASN A 376 -0.85 3.85 -4.00
C ASN A 376 -1.90 3.36 -4.98
N TYR A 377 -2.52 2.26 -4.58
CA TYR A 377 -3.74 1.74 -5.16
C TYR A 377 -4.94 2.02 -4.23
N ALA A 378 -6.04 2.48 -4.81
CA ALA A 378 -7.30 2.66 -4.10
C ALA A 378 -8.48 2.22 -4.97
N TYR A 379 -9.47 1.58 -4.33
CA TYR A 379 -10.73 1.23 -4.96
C TYR A 379 -11.83 2.19 -4.50
N ILE A 380 -12.46 2.89 -5.44
CA ILE A 380 -13.48 3.90 -5.17
C ILE A 380 -14.86 3.30 -5.47
N ASP A 381 -15.47 2.75 -4.42
CA ASP A 381 -16.83 2.17 -4.45
C ASP A 381 -17.94 3.24 -4.32
N SER A 382 -17.60 4.43 -3.83
CA SER A 382 -18.57 5.44 -3.40
C SER A 382 -18.00 6.86 -3.39
N LEU A 383 -18.87 7.87 -3.37
CA LEU A 383 -18.45 9.27 -3.28
C LEU A 383 -17.81 9.62 -1.92
N LEU A 384 -18.15 8.87 -0.86
CA LEU A 384 -17.49 9.01 0.44
C LEU A 384 -16.07 8.45 0.41
N GLU A 385 -15.83 7.34 -0.30
CA GLU A 385 -14.48 6.82 -0.55
C GLU A 385 -13.66 7.77 -1.40
N ALA A 386 -14.24 8.31 -2.48
CA ALA A 386 -13.61 9.36 -3.28
C ALA A 386 -13.17 10.57 -2.43
N LYS A 387 -14.05 11.01 -1.50
CA LYS A 387 -13.73 12.08 -0.55
C LYS A 387 -12.61 11.67 0.42
N LYS A 388 -12.60 10.42 0.92
CA LYS A 388 -11.52 9.89 1.77
C LYS A 388 -10.18 9.97 1.03
N VAL A 389 -10.04 9.25 -0.08
CA VAL A 389 -8.80 9.10 -0.85
C VAL A 389 -8.29 10.43 -1.41
N LEU A 390 -9.15 11.20 -2.09
CA LEU A 390 -8.70 12.37 -2.87
C LEU A 390 -8.67 13.68 -2.06
N ILE A 391 -9.34 13.76 -0.91
CA ILE A 391 -9.47 14.99 -0.11
C ILE A 391 -8.85 14.81 1.27
N LYS A 392 -9.35 13.87 2.07
CA LYS A 392 -8.89 13.68 3.46
C LYS A 392 -7.46 13.12 3.51
N GLU A 393 -7.20 12.09 2.70
CA GLU A 393 -5.93 11.35 2.66
C GLU A 393 -5.05 11.76 1.47
N ARG A 394 -5.39 12.87 0.79
CA ARG A 394 -4.61 13.46 -0.31
C ARG A 394 -3.12 13.63 0.02
N ALA A 395 -2.79 13.92 1.28
CA ALA A 395 -1.41 14.06 1.73
C ALA A 395 -0.67 12.72 1.80
N SER A 396 -1.30 11.66 2.32
CA SER A 396 -0.73 10.32 2.38
C SER A 396 -0.68 9.66 1.01
N THR A 397 -1.72 9.77 0.19
CA THR A 397 -1.84 9.10 -1.12
C THR A 397 -1.00 9.75 -2.22
N LEU A 398 -0.79 11.08 -2.18
CA LEU A 398 -0.09 11.78 -3.27
C LEU A 398 1.34 12.22 -2.93
N PHE A 399 1.72 12.33 -1.64
CA PHE A 399 3.00 12.95 -1.24
C PHE A 399 3.87 12.01 -0.39
N THR A 400 4.69 11.22 -1.07
CA THR A 400 5.76 10.40 -0.48
C THR A 400 6.67 11.22 0.46
N LEU A 401 6.86 10.71 1.67
CA LEU A 401 7.79 11.19 2.71
C LEU A 401 9.07 10.34 2.76
N ALA A 402 8.93 9.02 2.65
CA ALA A 402 10.03 8.06 2.56
C ALA A 402 9.65 6.89 1.67
N SER A 403 10.69 6.26 1.13
CA SER A 403 10.64 5.13 0.20
C SER A 403 11.40 3.95 0.78
N ASP A 404 11.22 2.75 0.22
CA ASP A 404 11.90 1.53 0.67
C ASP A 404 11.73 1.31 2.19
N VAL A 405 10.48 1.36 2.66
CA VAL A 405 10.18 1.31 4.09
C VAL A 405 9.92 -0.13 4.52
N LYS A 406 10.84 -0.63 5.34
CA LYS A 406 10.90 -2.02 5.83
C LYS A 406 10.81 -2.06 7.35
N ILE A 407 10.09 -3.04 7.88
CA ILE A 407 10.09 -3.36 9.31
C ILE A 407 10.72 -4.74 9.50
N GLN A 408 11.64 -4.86 10.45
CA GLN A 408 12.14 -6.13 10.98
C GLN A 408 11.86 -6.18 12.48
N VAL A 409 11.18 -7.22 12.93
CA VAL A 409 10.91 -7.48 14.34
C VAL A 409 11.81 -8.61 14.84
N GLU A 410 12.51 -8.38 15.94
CA GLU A 410 13.36 -9.37 16.61
C GLU A 410 12.72 -9.78 17.94
N PHE A 411 12.23 -11.01 18.02
CA PHE A 411 11.55 -11.57 19.19
C PHE A 411 12.52 -12.12 20.22
N ASN A 412 12.27 -11.88 21.51
CA ASN A 412 13.06 -12.44 22.60
C ASN A 412 12.59 -13.87 22.92
N PRO A 413 13.38 -14.93 22.62
CA PRO A 413 12.92 -16.32 22.77
C PRO A 413 12.72 -16.76 24.23
N ALA A 414 13.18 -15.96 25.20
CA ALA A 414 12.92 -16.18 26.62
C ALA A 414 11.51 -15.72 27.06
N LEU A 415 10.85 -14.88 26.27
CA LEU A 415 9.51 -14.33 26.54
C LEU A 415 8.48 -14.62 25.42
N VAL A 416 8.92 -15.09 24.26
CA VAL A 416 8.11 -15.46 23.11
C VAL A 416 8.43 -16.91 22.74
N GLY A 417 7.42 -17.79 22.77
CA GLY A 417 7.56 -19.17 22.31
C GLY A 417 7.37 -19.30 20.81
N ALA A 418 6.31 -18.68 20.29
CA ALA A 418 6.05 -18.53 18.87
C ALA A 418 5.35 -17.21 18.55
N TYR A 419 5.41 -16.77 17.30
CA TYR A 419 4.68 -15.58 16.81
C TYR A 419 4.13 -15.83 15.40
N ARG A 420 3.13 -15.04 14.97
CA ARG A 420 2.75 -14.86 13.57
C ARG A 420 2.40 -13.40 13.30
N LEU A 421 2.78 -12.90 12.12
CA LEU A 421 2.26 -11.65 11.58
C LEU A 421 0.82 -11.89 11.10
N ILE A 422 -0.09 -10.94 11.33
CA ILE A 422 -1.49 -11.03 10.87
C ILE A 422 -1.66 -10.12 9.66
N GLY A 423 -2.08 -10.68 8.52
CA GLY A 423 -2.01 -9.98 7.25
C GLY A 423 -0.57 -9.93 6.72
N TYR A 424 -0.34 -9.05 5.75
CA TYR A 424 0.95 -8.79 5.09
C TYR A 424 1.56 -10.03 4.41
N GLU A 425 0.78 -11.07 4.09
CA GLU A 425 1.30 -12.31 3.51
C GLU A 425 2.05 -12.09 2.19
N ASN A 426 1.61 -11.14 1.35
CA ASN A 426 2.27 -10.77 0.09
C ASN A 426 3.46 -9.80 0.29
N ARG A 427 3.67 -9.29 1.50
CA ARG A 427 4.65 -8.24 1.83
C ARG A 427 5.80 -8.76 2.72
N VAL A 428 5.85 -10.07 3.02
CA VAL A 428 6.95 -10.71 3.74
C VAL A 428 8.24 -10.65 2.92
N LEU A 429 9.36 -10.32 3.56
CA LEU A 429 10.69 -10.23 2.96
C LEU A 429 11.66 -11.21 3.65
N ALA A 430 12.76 -11.55 2.98
CA ALA A 430 13.87 -12.25 3.63
C ALA A 430 14.59 -11.33 4.63
N ASP A 431 15.22 -11.87 5.68
CA ASP A 431 15.86 -11.03 6.70
C ASP A 431 17.11 -10.30 6.21
N GLU A 432 17.79 -10.85 5.20
CA GLU A 432 18.86 -10.16 4.47
C GLU A 432 18.33 -8.93 3.70
N ASP A 433 17.10 -9.00 3.19
CA ASP A 433 16.47 -7.91 2.42
C ASP A 433 16.20 -6.68 3.30
N PHE A 434 16.15 -6.86 4.64
CA PHE A 434 16.07 -5.74 5.59
C PHE A 434 17.24 -4.76 5.46
N LYS A 435 18.41 -5.18 4.96
CA LYS A 435 19.58 -4.30 4.76
C LYS A 435 19.94 -4.09 3.30
N ASP A 436 19.27 -4.76 2.38
CA ASP A 436 19.49 -4.61 0.94
C ASP A 436 18.65 -3.44 0.40
N ASP A 437 19.32 -2.31 0.18
CA ASP A 437 18.70 -1.11 -0.41
C ASP A 437 18.41 -1.28 -1.92
N SER A 438 18.72 -2.44 -2.54
CA SER A 438 18.28 -2.77 -3.90
C SER A 438 16.93 -3.49 -3.96
N LYS A 439 16.46 -4.02 -2.82
CA LYS A 439 15.13 -4.60 -2.68
C LYS A 439 14.12 -3.47 -2.48
N ASP A 440 13.18 -3.36 -3.40
CA ASP A 440 12.10 -2.40 -3.28
C ASP A 440 11.17 -2.76 -2.11
N ALA A 441 10.60 -1.75 -1.46
CA ALA A 441 9.64 -1.92 -0.39
C ALA A 441 8.75 -0.67 -0.28
N GLY A 442 7.63 -0.84 0.43
CA GLY A 442 6.53 0.11 0.45
C GLY A 442 6.90 1.57 0.69
N GLU A 443 6.08 2.43 0.10
CA GLU A 443 6.16 3.87 0.23
C GLU A 443 5.32 4.35 1.41
N ILE A 444 5.73 5.46 2.03
CA ILE A 444 4.87 6.10 3.04
C ILE A 444 4.74 7.60 2.80
N GLY A 445 3.49 8.04 2.75
CA GLY A 445 3.14 9.45 2.55
C GLY A 445 3.10 10.28 3.83
N LEU A 446 2.96 11.60 3.64
CA LEU A 446 2.86 12.57 4.72
C LEU A 446 1.64 12.31 5.60
N GLY A 447 1.86 12.32 6.92
CA GLY A 447 0.80 12.11 7.92
C GLY A 447 0.21 10.70 7.97
N HIS A 448 0.63 9.78 7.09
CA HIS A 448 0.13 8.42 7.03
C HIS A 448 0.35 7.66 8.35
N THR A 449 -0.54 6.73 8.67
CA THR A 449 -0.42 5.83 9.82
C THR A 449 -0.45 4.41 9.33
N VAL A 450 0.52 3.60 9.73
CA VAL A 450 0.51 2.16 9.45
C VAL A 450 0.47 1.37 10.76
N THR A 451 -0.26 0.27 10.74
CA THR A 451 -0.49 -0.63 11.87
C THR A 451 -0.22 -2.06 11.42
N ALA A 452 0.62 -2.75 12.17
CA ALA A 452 0.88 -4.18 12.04
C ALA A 452 0.54 -4.91 13.34
N LEU A 453 0.06 -6.14 13.25
CA LEU A 453 -0.35 -6.96 14.38
C LEU A 453 0.46 -8.26 14.40
N TYR A 454 1.04 -8.58 15.55
CA TYR A 454 1.62 -9.89 15.83
C TYR A 454 0.80 -10.62 16.88
N GLU A 455 0.38 -11.85 16.59
CA GLU A 455 -0.10 -12.78 17.60
C GLU A 455 1.08 -13.58 18.14
N ILE A 456 1.17 -13.68 19.47
CA ILE A 456 2.29 -14.26 20.21
C ILE A 456 1.78 -15.36 21.14
N ILE A 457 2.44 -16.51 21.08
CA ILE A 457 2.27 -17.61 22.05
C ILE A 457 3.40 -17.51 23.09
N PRO A 458 3.10 -17.31 24.37
CA PRO A 458 4.13 -17.32 25.43
C PRO A 458 4.86 -18.67 25.52
N PRO A 459 6.12 -18.71 26.01
CA PRO A 459 6.88 -19.95 26.18
C PRO A 459 6.11 -21.03 26.95
N GLY A 460 6.06 -22.25 26.39
CA GLY A 460 5.29 -23.37 26.96
C GLY A 460 3.78 -23.32 26.70
N GLY A 461 3.27 -22.32 25.97
CA GLY A 461 1.88 -22.27 25.52
C GLY A 461 1.55 -23.36 24.50
N ALA A 462 0.30 -23.80 24.48
CA ALA A 462 -0.21 -24.73 23.47
C ALA A 462 -0.24 -24.07 22.09
N GLY A 463 0.09 -24.81 21.03
CA GLY A 463 0.09 -24.31 19.65
C GLY A 463 1.43 -23.76 19.15
N ILE A 464 2.48 -23.73 19.98
CA ILE A 464 3.86 -23.59 19.49
C ILE A 464 4.15 -24.75 18.52
N PRO A 465 4.66 -24.48 17.30
CA PRO A 465 5.01 -25.54 16.36
C PRO A 465 6.03 -26.51 16.95
N ASP A 466 5.73 -27.81 16.89
CA ASP A 466 6.68 -28.86 17.24
C ASP A 466 7.70 -29.02 16.10
N VAL A 467 8.97 -28.85 16.43
CA VAL A 467 10.09 -28.76 15.49
C VAL A 467 11.32 -29.36 16.16
N ASP A 468 12.06 -30.19 15.42
CA ASP A 468 13.25 -30.86 15.96
C ASP A 468 14.23 -29.87 16.58
N GLY A 469 14.69 -30.18 17.80
CA GLY A 469 15.65 -29.37 18.52
C GLY A 469 16.94 -29.18 17.70
N LEU A 470 17.31 -27.93 17.44
CA LEU A 470 18.43 -27.58 16.57
C LEU A 470 19.78 -28.02 17.18
N LYS A 471 20.23 -29.22 16.81
CA LYS A 471 21.45 -29.89 17.32
C LYS A 471 22.71 -29.00 17.41
N TYR A 472 22.85 -28.02 16.51
CA TYR A 472 24.03 -27.14 16.42
C TYR A 472 23.78 -25.70 16.87
N ARG A 473 22.58 -25.38 17.37
CA ARG A 473 22.21 -24.03 17.84
C ARG A 473 21.76 -24.08 19.29
N MET A 474 22.50 -23.40 20.16
CA MET A 474 22.04 -23.13 21.51
C MET A 474 21.27 -21.80 21.49
N PRO A 475 20.03 -21.71 22.02
CA PRO A 475 19.29 -20.45 22.06
C PRO A 475 20.04 -19.45 22.96
N ALA A 476 20.39 -18.30 22.39
CA ALA A 476 21.12 -17.26 23.10
C ALA A 476 20.20 -16.58 24.13
N GLN A 477 20.44 -16.82 25.42
CA GLN A 477 19.69 -16.14 26.49
C GLN A 477 20.33 -14.78 26.79
N SER A 478 19.68 -13.71 26.35
CA SER A 478 20.07 -12.35 26.72
C SER A 478 19.86 -12.10 28.21
N THR A 479 20.93 -11.75 28.92
CA THR A 479 20.87 -11.41 30.36
C THR A 479 20.58 -9.93 30.61
N SER A 480 20.79 -9.05 29.61
CA SER A 480 20.63 -7.60 29.73
C SER A 480 19.24 -7.07 29.34
N HIS A 481 18.41 -7.85 28.62
CA HIS A 481 17.12 -7.40 28.06
C HIS A 481 15.92 -8.23 28.56
N LYS A 482 15.95 -8.70 29.82
CA LYS A 482 14.95 -9.64 30.39
C LYS A 482 13.51 -9.11 30.46
N GLY A 483 13.31 -7.80 30.30
CA GLY A 483 11.98 -7.16 30.31
C GLY A 483 11.42 -6.87 28.92
N GLU A 484 12.18 -7.15 27.85
CA GLU A 484 11.83 -6.82 26.47
C GLU A 484 11.26 -8.05 25.77
N LEU A 485 10.04 -7.93 25.24
CA LEU A 485 9.34 -8.97 24.50
C LEU A 485 9.90 -9.11 23.08
N MET A 486 10.22 -7.98 22.45
CA MET A 486 10.80 -7.88 21.11
C MET A 486 11.37 -6.48 20.85
N THR A 487 12.18 -6.34 19.81
CA THR A 487 12.66 -5.06 19.27
C THR A 487 12.11 -4.88 17.85
N VAL A 488 11.43 -3.76 17.61
CA VAL A 488 10.93 -3.36 16.29
C VAL A 488 11.94 -2.42 15.64
N LYS A 489 12.45 -2.78 14.46
CA LYS A 489 13.42 -2.01 13.69
C LYS A 489 12.77 -1.54 12.40
N LEU A 490 12.77 -0.22 12.18
CA LEU A 490 12.34 0.42 10.95
C LEU A 490 13.57 0.82 10.14
N ARG A 491 13.58 0.51 8.84
CA ARG A 491 14.53 1.04 7.86
C ARG A 491 13.74 1.77 6.77
N TYR A 492 14.28 2.90 6.29
CA TYR A 492 13.68 3.68 5.21
C TYR A 492 14.70 4.57 4.50
N LYS A 493 14.45 4.88 3.22
CA LYS A 493 15.13 5.96 2.48
C LYS A 493 14.38 7.28 2.66
N PRO A 494 14.98 8.32 3.26
CA PRO A 494 14.38 9.65 3.26
C PRO A 494 14.20 10.16 1.83
N LYS A 495 13.12 10.91 1.55
CA LYS A 495 12.83 11.45 0.21
C LYS A 495 14.06 12.09 -0.45
N GLY A 496 14.41 11.58 -1.63
CA GLY A 496 15.54 12.09 -2.44
C GLY A 496 16.93 11.66 -1.93
N GLN A 497 17.01 10.64 -1.08
CA GLN A 497 18.26 10.03 -0.65
C GLN A 497 18.31 8.55 -1.06
N GLU A 498 19.47 8.11 -1.54
CA GLU A 498 19.70 6.72 -1.97
C GLU A 498 20.03 5.78 -0.80
N THR A 499 20.48 6.32 0.33
CA THR A 499 20.93 5.56 1.50
C THR A 499 19.86 5.50 2.58
N SER A 500 19.50 4.30 3.02
CA SER A 500 18.52 4.12 4.08
C SER A 500 19.09 4.41 5.47
N VAL A 501 18.25 4.95 6.35
CA VAL A 501 18.50 5.12 7.78
C VAL A 501 17.67 4.12 8.61
N ALA A 502 18.00 3.94 9.88
CA ALA A 502 17.31 3.02 10.78
C ALA A 502 16.87 3.68 12.08
N GLN A 503 15.75 3.20 12.63
CA GLN A 503 15.17 3.60 13.92
C GLN A 503 14.68 2.33 14.63
N GLU A 504 14.85 2.24 15.95
CA GLU A 504 14.48 1.04 16.72
C GLU A 504 13.60 1.39 17.92
N LEU A 505 12.71 0.47 18.30
CA LEU A 505 11.85 0.53 19.48
C LEU A 505 11.90 -0.82 20.22
N ALA A 506 12.41 -0.80 21.46
CA ALA A 506 12.30 -1.95 22.36
C ALA A 506 10.89 -2.02 22.98
N VAL A 507 10.21 -3.15 22.83
CA VAL A 507 8.85 -3.38 23.33
C VAL A 507 8.93 -4.16 24.63
N THR A 508 8.51 -3.55 25.74
CA THR A 508 8.53 -4.21 27.05
C THR A 508 7.38 -5.21 27.22
N ASN A 509 7.56 -6.20 28.10
CA ASN A 509 6.57 -7.22 28.46
C ASN A 509 5.44 -6.67 29.35
N GLY A 510 4.87 -5.52 28.97
CA GLY A 510 3.82 -4.79 29.68
C GLY A 510 2.42 -5.14 29.18
N VAL A 511 2.07 -6.43 29.13
CA VAL A 511 0.78 -6.91 28.61
C VAL A 511 -0.37 -6.39 29.50
N LYS A 512 -1.20 -5.51 28.94
CA LYS A 512 -2.36 -4.95 29.65
C LYS A 512 -3.55 -5.92 29.57
N ALA A 513 -4.48 -5.85 30.53
CA ALA A 513 -5.78 -6.50 30.36
C ALA A 513 -6.54 -5.88 29.17
N LEU A 514 -7.41 -6.64 28.48
CA LEU A 514 -8.04 -6.20 27.23
C LEU A 514 -8.77 -4.85 27.34
N TYR A 515 -9.47 -4.61 28.45
CA TYR A 515 -10.19 -3.35 28.70
C TYR A 515 -9.33 -2.23 29.32
N GLN A 516 -8.01 -2.45 29.45
CA GLN A 516 -7.01 -1.47 29.85
C GLN A 516 -6.08 -1.04 28.69
N THR A 517 -6.18 -1.69 27.51
CA THR A 517 -5.52 -1.21 26.29
C THR A 517 -6.23 0.02 25.71
N SER A 518 -5.62 0.68 24.73
CA SER A 518 -6.29 1.74 23.99
C SER A 518 -7.54 1.25 23.24
N ASP A 519 -8.48 2.17 22.98
CA ASP A 519 -9.59 1.94 22.05
C ASP A 519 -9.05 1.50 20.69
N ASP A 520 -8.00 2.15 20.21
CA ASP A 520 -7.32 1.83 18.95
C ASP A 520 -6.68 0.44 18.90
N PHE A 521 -6.30 -0.16 20.03
CA PHE A 521 -5.85 -1.55 20.09
C PHE A 521 -7.05 -2.49 19.95
N ARG A 522 -8.10 -2.29 20.75
CA ARG A 522 -9.32 -3.12 20.69
C ARG A 522 -10.01 -3.02 19.32
N PHE A 523 -9.99 -1.84 18.71
CA PHE A 523 -10.56 -1.61 17.38
C PHE A 523 -9.77 -2.34 16.31
N ALA A 524 -8.44 -2.17 16.25
CA ALA A 524 -7.58 -2.92 15.33
C ALA A 524 -7.73 -4.45 15.51
N ALA A 525 -7.80 -4.93 16.74
CA ALA A 525 -8.05 -6.35 17.03
C ALA A 525 -9.45 -6.80 16.55
N SER A 526 -10.47 -5.94 16.59
CA SER A 526 -11.79 -6.26 16.03
C SER A 526 -11.80 -6.27 14.49
N VAL A 527 -11.06 -5.38 13.83
CA VAL A 527 -10.91 -5.40 12.37
C VAL A 527 -10.17 -6.66 11.93
N ALA A 528 -9.09 -7.04 12.64
CA ALA A 528 -8.36 -8.28 12.38
C ALA A 528 -9.22 -9.54 12.59
N GLY A 529 -10.00 -9.57 13.67
CA GLY A 529 -10.96 -10.65 13.94
C GLY A 529 -12.00 -10.79 12.83
N PHE A 530 -12.52 -9.68 12.30
CA PHE A 530 -13.47 -9.70 11.19
C PHE A 530 -12.83 -10.19 9.89
N GLY A 531 -11.63 -9.71 9.54
CA GLY A 531 -10.87 -10.19 8.39
C GLY A 531 -10.63 -11.71 8.45
N MET A 532 -10.27 -12.23 9.64
CA MET A 532 -10.13 -13.67 9.85
C MET A 532 -11.45 -14.45 9.69
N TYR A 533 -12.60 -13.90 10.10
CA TYR A 533 -13.90 -14.54 9.80
C TYR A 533 -14.19 -14.59 8.31
N LEU A 534 -14.01 -13.47 7.59
CA LEU A 534 -14.23 -13.41 6.15
C LEU A 534 -13.27 -14.34 5.37
N LYS A 535 -12.03 -14.54 5.85
CA LYS A 535 -11.08 -15.52 5.30
C LYS A 535 -11.35 -16.97 5.71
N GLN A 536 -12.30 -17.23 6.62
CA GLN A 536 -12.54 -18.56 7.21
C GLN A 536 -11.29 -19.11 7.92
N SER A 537 -10.60 -18.26 8.67
CA SER A 537 -9.30 -18.54 9.29
C SER A 537 -9.35 -19.67 10.32
N ASN A 538 -8.38 -20.58 10.23
CA ASN A 538 -8.18 -21.65 11.20
C ASN A 538 -7.59 -21.17 12.55
N HIS A 539 -7.28 -19.88 12.67
CA HIS A 539 -6.69 -19.29 13.87
C HIS A 539 -7.73 -18.75 14.87
N ILE A 540 -9.00 -18.61 14.47
CA ILE A 540 -10.09 -18.31 15.39
C ILE A 540 -10.46 -19.60 16.15
N LYS A 541 -10.47 -19.55 17.49
CA LYS A 541 -11.01 -20.64 18.33
C LYS A 541 -12.11 -20.17 19.27
N ASP A 542 -11.82 -19.13 20.04
CA ASP A 542 -12.65 -18.76 21.20
C ASP A 542 -13.62 -17.62 20.89
N LEU A 543 -13.35 -16.80 19.86
CA LEU A 543 -14.18 -15.65 19.51
C LEU A 543 -15.49 -16.09 18.87
N GLN A 544 -16.60 -15.43 19.24
CA GLN A 544 -17.88 -15.48 18.52
C GLN A 544 -18.21 -14.11 17.87
N TYR A 545 -19.03 -14.09 16.81
CA TYR A 545 -19.40 -12.85 16.09
C TYR A 545 -19.99 -11.78 17.04
N ALA A 546 -20.89 -12.17 17.95
CA ALA A 546 -21.46 -11.27 18.95
C ALA A 546 -20.42 -10.66 19.92
N GLU A 547 -19.34 -11.38 20.23
CA GLU A 547 -18.24 -10.87 21.07
C GLU A 547 -17.33 -9.93 20.30
N LEU A 548 -17.05 -10.25 19.04
CA LEU A 548 -16.33 -9.39 18.11
C LEU A 548 -17.07 -8.05 17.91
N LEU A 549 -18.38 -8.11 17.71
CA LEU A 549 -19.23 -6.94 17.58
C LEU A 549 -19.26 -6.10 18.87
N LYS A 550 -19.30 -6.75 20.03
CA LYS A 550 -19.16 -6.09 21.33
C LYS A 550 -17.79 -5.44 21.49
N LEU A 551 -16.71 -6.06 21.00
CA LEU A 551 -15.36 -5.49 21.02
C LEU A 551 -15.29 -4.22 20.16
N ALA A 552 -15.78 -4.28 18.92
CA ALA A 552 -15.83 -3.15 17.99
C ALA A 552 -16.65 -1.98 18.55
N ARG A 553 -17.87 -2.24 19.03
CA ARG A 553 -18.75 -1.22 19.64
C ARG A 553 -18.11 -0.52 20.84
N ASN A 554 -17.39 -1.26 21.70
CA ASN A 554 -16.67 -0.72 22.87
C ASN A 554 -15.26 -0.18 22.56
N SER A 555 -14.91 0.00 21.28
CA SER A 555 -13.61 0.51 20.83
C SER A 555 -13.69 1.50 19.68
N ARG A 556 -14.90 1.90 19.27
CA ARG A 556 -15.11 2.92 18.21
C ARG A 556 -14.27 4.18 18.45
N GLY A 557 -14.20 4.68 19.69
CA GLY A 557 -13.47 5.90 20.01
C GLY A 557 -14.07 7.15 19.34
N GLN A 558 -13.21 8.12 19.01
CA GLN A 558 -13.55 9.28 18.18
C GLN A 558 -13.61 8.87 16.70
N ASP A 559 -14.66 9.31 16.01
CA ASP A 559 -15.03 8.83 14.67
C ASP A 559 -15.87 9.90 13.95
N ASP A 560 -15.29 11.08 13.74
CA ASP A 560 -16.00 12.28 13.28
C ASP A 560 -16.53 12.17 11.84
N ASP A 561 -15.89 11.33 11.01
CA ASP A 561 -16.34 10.99 9.65
C ASP A 561 -17.24 9.74 9.58
N GLY A 562 -17.36 8.98 10.67
CA GLY A 562 -18.24 7.80 10.77
C GLY A 562 -17.71 6.47 10.20
N TYR A 563 -16.43 6.39 9.79
CA TYR A 563 -15.85 5.17 9.22
C TYR A 563 -15.88 3.98 10.19
N ARG A 564 -15.58 4.20 11.49
CA ARG A 564 -15.60 3.12 12.49
C ARG A 564 -17.04 2.71 12.85
N ALA A 565 -18.00 3.62 12.76
CA ALA A 565 -19.42 3.32 12.87
C ALA A 565 -19.96 2.54 11.66
N GLU A 566 -19.47 2.82 10.44
CA GLU A 566 -19.77 2.03 9.25
C GLU A 566 -19.23 0.61 9.38
N PHE A 567 -17.97 0.43 9.79
CA PHE A 567 -17.38 -0.88 10.06
C PHE A 567 -18.25 -1.75 10.99
N ILE A 568 -18.75 -1.16 12.08
CA ILE A 568 -19.63 -1.86 13.03
C ILE A 568 -20.92 -2.33 12.34
N ARG A 569 -21.49 -1.54 11.43
CA ARG A 569 -22.68 -1.94 10.65
C ARG A 569 -22.36 -3.01 9.61
N LEU A 570 -21.21 -2.94 8.94
CA LEU A 570 -20.79 -3.96 7.98
C LEU A 570 -20.53 -5.30 8.66
N LEU A 571 -19.97 -5.30 9.86
CA LEU A 571 -19.82 -6.47 10.72
C LEU A 571 -21.18 -7.07 11.11
N GLU A 572 -22.16 -6.24 11.49
CA GLU A 572 -23.55 -6.65 11.76
C GLU A 572 -24.23 -7.23 10.49
N MET A 573 -24.03 -6.62 9.33
CA MET A 573 -24.58 -7.12 8.06
C MET A 573 -23.94 -8.44 7.64
N ALA A 574 -22.63 -8.60 7.80
CA ALA A 574 -21.94 -9.86 7.49
C ALA A 574 -22.35 -11.01 8.43
N GLU A 575 -22.62 -10.73 9.71
CA GLU A 575 -23.23 -11.70 10.64
C GLU A 575 -24.60 -12.17 10.10
N LEU A 576 -25.44 -11.24 9.64
CA LEU A 576 -26.76 -11.55 9.09
C LEU A 576 -26.73 -12.26 7.72
N ILE A 577 -25.72 -12.01 6.87
CA ILE A 577 -25.53 -12.71 5.58
C ILE A 577 -24.97 -14.13 5.81
N SER A 578 -24.31 -14.37 6.93
CA SER A 578 -23.74 -15.68 7.31
C SER A 578 -24.78 -16.68 7.88
N HIS A 579 -26.05 -16.29 7.98
CA HIS A 579 -27.14 -17.03 8.65
C HIS A 579 -28.37 -17.22 7.76
#